data_AF-K3VCM1-F1
#
_entry.id   AF-K3VCM1-F1
#
_cell.length_a   1.000
_cell.length_b   1.000
_cell.length_c   1.000
_cell.angle_alpha   90.00
_cell.angle_beta   90.00
_cell.angle_gamma   90.00
#
_symmetry.space_group_name_H-M   'P 1'
#
loop_
_entity.id
_entity.type
_entity.pdbx_description
1 polymer ?
#
loop_
_entity_poly.entity_id
_entity_poly.type
_entity_poly.pdbx_seq_one_letter_code
_entity_poly.pdbx_strand_id
1 'polypeptide(L)'
;MAVKTTIDLDLEDPAAHAKLMQLFKQADVILQGYRLRSFERRGFGLKAALDLANKRGKGIIYVDENCYGPDGYYAERPGWQQVAHATAGSEWVMGQSFNCPPGQVLIITIGSYLT
;
A
#
# COMPACT_ATOMS: atom_id res chain seq x y z
N MET A 1 2.00 5.38 -24.95
CA MET A 1 1.19 6.43 -24.29
C MET A 1 1.10 6.10 -22.81
N ALA A 2 1.43 7.04 -21.92
CA ALA A 2 1.22 6.82 -20.49
C ALA A 2 -0.26 7.07 -20.16
N VAL A 3 -0.94 6.07 -19.60
CA VAL A 3 -2.39 6.10 -19.30
C VAL A 3 -2.70 6.75 -17.94
N LYS A 4 -1.70 7.39 -17.32
CA LYS A 4 -1.76 7.95 -15.96
C LYS A 4 -1.57 9.46 -15.98
N THR A 5 -2.44 10.18 -15.28
CA THR A 5 -2.27 11.59 -14.95
C THR A 5 -1.67 11.71 -13.55
N THR A 6 -0.58 12.47 -13.43
CA THR A 6 0.09 12.72 -12.14
C THR A 6 -0.17 14.15 -11.71
N ILE A 7 -0.43 14.35 -10.41
CA ILE A 7 -0.54 15.66 -9.78
C ILE A 7 0.34 15.67 -8.54
N ASP A 8 0.98 16.81 -8.27
CA ASP A 8 1.72 17.04 -7.04
C ASP A 8 0.80 17.73 -6.03
N LEU A 9 0.76 17.22 -4.80
CA LEU A 9 -0.12 17.68 -3.73
C LEU A 9 0.61 17.56 -2.39
N ASP A 10 0.89 18.70 -1.76
CA ASP A 10 1.31 18.74 -0.37
C ASP A 10 0.07 18.64 0.54
N LEU A 11 -0.10 17.52 1.25
CA LEU A 11 -1.27 17.34 2.11
C LEU A 11 -1.21 18.14 3.42
N GLU A 12 -0.10 18.82 3.70
CA GLU A 12 -0.04 19.81 4.79
C GLU A 12 -0.65 21.16 4.37
N ASP A 13 -0.76 21.44 3.06
CA ASP A 13 -1.48 22.59 2.54
C ASP A 13 -3.01 22.31 2.50
N PRO A 14 -3.83 23.08 3.21
CA PRO A 14 -5.29 22.93 3.20
C PRO A 14 -5.92 22.97 1.79
N ALA A 15 -5.35 23.75 0.86
CA ALA A 15 -5.88 23.84 -0.50
C ALA A 15 -5.64 22.54 -1.29
N ALA A 16 -4.44 21.98 -1.19
CA ALA A 16 -4.10 20.69 -1.79
C ALA A 16 -4.85 19.53 -1.12
N HIS A 17 -5.06 19.57 0.20
CA HIS A 17 -5.92 18.63 0.92
C HIS A 17 -7.36 18.65 0.39
N ALA A 18 -7.95 19.84 0.25
CA ALA A 18 -9.30 20.01 -0.30
C ALA A 18 -9.40 19.50 -1.75
N LYS A 19 -8.36 19.72 -2.56
CA LYS A 19 -8.27 19.20 -3.93
C LYS A 19 -8.22 17.67 -3.95
N LEU A 20 -7.42 17.03 -3.09
CA LEU A 20 -7.43 15.57 -2.97
C LEU A 20 -8.79 15.05 -2.52
N MET A 21 -9.45 15.73 -1.57
CA MET A 21 -10.78 15.35 -1.11
C MET A 21 -11.84 15.42 -2.22
N GLN A 22 -11.73 16.37 -3.16
CA GLN A 22 -12.61 16.39 -4.34
C GLN A 22 -12.41 15.16 -5.23
N LEU A 23 -11.16 14.78 -5.49
CA LEU A 23 -10.83 13.57 -6.26
C LEU A 23 -11.29 12.30 -5.53
N PHE A 24 -11.05 12.23 -4.23
CA PHE A 24 -11.41 11.11 -3.37
C PHE A 24 -12.93 10.84 -3.37
N LYS A 25 -13.77 11.89 -3.38
CA LYS A 25 -15.24 11.77 -3.51
C LYS A 25 -15.69 11.18 -4.85
N GLN A 26 -14.93 11.45 -5.90
CA GLN A 26 -15.26 11.02 -7.27
C GLN A 26 -14.66 9.66 -7.61
N ALA A 27 -13.69 9.17 -6.84
CA ALA A 27 -13.00 7.92 -7.10
C ALA A 27 -13.93 6.70 -6.98
N ASP A 28 -13.82 5.78 -7.92
CA ASP A 28 -14.46 4.46 -7.85
C ASP A 28 -13.53 3.42 -7.21
N VAL A 29 -12.23 3.61 -7.41
CA VAL A 29 -11.16 2.78 -6.85
C VAL A 29 -10.13 3.68 -6.20
N ILE A 30 -9.77 3.38 -4.96
CA ILE A 30 -8.67 4.01 -4.23
C ILE A 30 -7.63 2.93 -3.98
N LEU A 31 -6.39 3.19 -4.38
CA LEU A 31 -5.24 2.35 -4.09
C LEU A 31 -4.23 3.18 -3.32
N GLN A 32 -3.79 2.68 -2.17
CA GLN A 32 -2.80 3.36 -1.34
C GLN A 32 -1.82 2.36 -0.73
N GLY A 33 -0.55 2.76 -0.65
CA GLY A 33 0.56 1.97 -0.10
C GLY A 33 1.32 2.66 1.02
N TYR A 34 0.66 3.55 1.78
CA TYR A 34 1.29 4.27 2.88
C TYR A 34 1.44 3.36 4.11
N ARG A 35 2.33 3.75 5.04
CA ARG A 35 2.40 3.10 6.36
C ARG A 35 1.01 3.01 6.99
N LEU A 36 0.78 1.92 7.72
CA LEU A 36 -0.48 1.63 8.38
C LEU A 36 -1.04 2.88 9.10
N ARG A 37 -2.31 3.19 8.81
CA ARG A 37 -3.08 4.35 9.33
C ARG A 37 -2.54 5.73 8.94
N SER A 38 -1.46 5.84 8.17
CA SER A 38 -0.89 7.14 7.79
C SER A 38 -1.84 7.95 6.89
N PHE A 39 -2.44 7.29 5.90
CA PHE A 39 -3.43 7.94 5.02
C PHE A 39 -4.75 8.20 5.76
N GLU A 40 -5.14 7.31 6.68
CA GLU A 40 -6.28 7.50 7.57
C GLU A 40 -6.14 8.74 8.47
N ARG A 41 -4.97 8.96 9.09
CA ARG A 41 -4.68 10.15 9.91
C ARG A 41 -4.84 11.46 9.12
N ARG A 42 -4.72 11.42 7.80
CA ARG A 42 -4.93 12.57 6.89
C ARG A 42 -6.39 12.70 6.41
N GLY A 43 -7.29 11.83 6.88
CA GLY A 43 -8.72 11.86 6.56
C GLY A 43 -9.13 11.02 5.35
N PHE A 44 -8.23 10.19 4.81
CA PHE A 44 -8.47 9.41 3.58
C PHE A 44 -8.49 7.89 3.81
N GLY A 45 -8.86 7.45 5.02
CA GLY A 45 -8.93 6.03 5.37
C GLY A 45 -10.17 5.30 4.84
N LEU A 46 -10.21 3.98 5.07
CA LEU A 46 -11.31 3.10 4.64
C LEU A 46 -12.68 3.60 5.10
N LYS A 47 -12.83 4.00 6.36
CA LYS A 47 -14.11 4.50 6.88
C LYS A 47 -14.60 5.73 6.11
N ALA A 48 -13.70 6.68 5.82
CA ALA A 48 -14.03 7.87 5.06
C ALA A 48 -14.46 7.53 3.62
N ALA A 49 -13.78 6.56 2.99
CA ALA A 49 -14.16 6.05 1.67
C ALA A 49 -15.57 5.42 1.68
N LEU A 50 -15.87 4.58 2.68
CA LEU A 50 -17.18 3.94 2.83
C LEU A 50 -18.30 4.97 3.09
N ASP A 51 -18.07 5.94 3.97
CA ASP A 51 -19.04 7.01 4.25
C ASP A 51 -19.35 7.83 2.99
N LEU A 52 -18.35 8.10 2.14
CA LEU A 52 -18.54 8.79 0.87
C LEU A 52 -19.27 7.93 -0.16
N ALA A 53 -18.94 6.66 -0.26
CA ALA A 53 -19.62 5.70 -1.14
C ALA A 53 -21.11 5.61 -0.80
N ASN A 54 -21.44 5.51 0.48
CA ASN A 54 -22.81 5.52 0.99
C ASN A 54 -23.55 6.80 0.60
N LYS A 55 -22.94 7.98 0.79
CA LYS A 55 -23.53 9.27 0.40
C LYS A 55 -23.74 9.39 -1.10
N ARG A 56 -22.85 8.81 -1.91
CA ARG A 56 -22.94 8.80 -3.36
C ARG A 56 -23.97 7.80 -3.89
N GLY A 57 -24.43 6.85 -3.07
CA GLY A 57 -25.29 5.75 -3.49
C GLY A 57 -24.60 4.79 -4.47
N LYS A 58 -23.27 4.76 -4.48
CA LYS A 58 -22.44 3.94 -5.38
C LYS A 58 -21.28 3.36 -4.58
N GLY A 59 -21.08 2.04 -4.69
CA GLY A 59 -19.98 1.33 -4.02
C GLY A 59 -18.60 1.89 -4.37
N ILE A 60 -17.60 1.47 -3.59
CA ILE A 60 -16.20 1.87 -3.75
C ILE A 60 -15.30 0.66 -3.51
N ILE A 61 -14.17 0.62 -4.23
CA ILE A 61 -13.10 -0.34 -3.98
C ILE A 61 -11.97 0.41 -3.28
N TYR A 62 -11.55 -0.06 -2.11
CA TYR A 62 -10.44 0.50 -1.37
C TYR A 62 -9.37 -0.57 -1.18
N VAL A 63 -8.21 -0.35 -1.79
CA VAL A 63 -7.05 -1.24 -1.75
C VAL A 63 -5.99 -0.61 -0.85
N ASP A 64 -5.68 -1.31 0.24
CA ASP A 64 -4.61 -1.00 1.17
C ASP A 64 -3.47 -1.99 0.93
N GLU A 65 -2.40 -1.54 0.30
CA GLU A 65 -1.20 -2.32 0.06
C GLU A 65 -0.19 -2.03 1.18
N ASN A 66 0.16 -3.04 1.95
CA ASN A 66 1.14 -2.90 3.00
C ASN A 66 1.88 -4.24 3.20
N CYS A 67 3.08 -4.16 3.77
CA CYS A 67 4.00 -5.29 3.82
C CYS A 67 3.50 -6.49 4.66
N TYR A 68 2.71 -6.24 5.71
CA TYR A 68 2.39 -7.26 6.72
C TYR A 68 0.89 -7.47 6.98
N GLY A 69 0.02 -6.76 6.27
CA GLY A 69 -1.39 -6.66 6.59
C GLY A 69 -1.70 -5.62 7.68
N PRO A 70 -3.00 -5.31 7.86
CA PRO A 70 -3.47 -4.42 8.92
C PRO A 70 -3.43 -5.05 10.32
N ASP A 71 -3.26 -6.38 10.41
CA ASP A 71 -3.38 -7.16 11.63
C ASP A 71 -2.09 -7.93 11.96
N GLY A 72 -1.95 -8.36 13.22
CA GLY A 72 -0.87 -9.24 13.67
C GLY A 72 0.37 -8.50 14.20
N TYR A 73 1.35 -9.30 14.63
CA TYR A 73 2.52 -8.81 15.38
C TYR A 73 3.42 -7.84 14.58
N TYR A 74 3.38 -7.92 13.24
CA TYR A 74 4.19 -7.09 12.36
C TYR A 74 3.41 -5.92 11.72
N ALA A 75 2.13 -5.72 12.03
CA ALA A 75 1.26 -4.76 11.35
C ALA A 75 1.83 -3.32 11.29
N GLU A 76 2.41 -2.83 12.39
CA GLU A 76 2.98 -1.47 12.45
C GLU A 76 4.47 -1.41 12.03
N ARG A 77 5.09 -2.55 11.66
CA ARG A 77 6.50 -2.57 11.28
C ARG A 77 6.68 -2.01 9.87
N PRO A 78 7.70 -1.18 9.63
CA PRO A 78 8.07 -0.80 8.28
C PRO A 78 8.56 -2.04 7.52
N GLY A 79 8.18 -2.12 6.25
CA GLY A 79 8.62 -3.20 5.38
C GLY A 79 8.66 -2.74 3.93
N TRP A 80 9.69 -3.19 3.24
CA TRP A 80 9.77 -3.17 1.79
C TRP A 80 9.82 -4.61 1.29
N GLN A 81 9.73 -4.78 -0.02
CA GLN A 81 9.64 -6.07 -0.68
C GLN A 81 10.68 -7.11 -0.21
N GLN A 82 11.91 -6.70 0.08
CA GLN A 82 12.97 -7.61 0.58
C GLN A 82 12.61 -8.17 1.96
N VAL A 83 12.12 -7.33 2.86
CA VAL A 83 11.72 -7.74 4.21
C VAL A 83 10.47 -8.63 4.15
N ALA A 84 9.55 -8.34 3.22
CA ALA A 84 8.40 -9.20 2.96
C ALA A 84 8.84 -10.61 2.54
N HIS A 85 9.80 -10.71 1.61
CA HIS A 85 10.34 -11.99 1.14
C HIS A 85 11.10 -12.76 2.22
N ALA A 86 11.94 -12.08 2.99
CA ALA A 86 12.64 -12.68 4.12
C ALA A 86 11.64 -13.25 5.14
N THR A 87 10.59 -12.49 5.44
CA THR A 87 9.53 -12.88 6.39
C THR A 87 8.67 -14.04 5.86
N ALA A 88 8.37 -14.06 4.57
CA ALA A 88 7.63 -15.13 3.91
C ALA A 88 8.48 -16.41 3.70
N GLY A 89 9.79 -16.33 3.88
CA GLY A 89 10.73 -17.45 3.69
C GLY A 89 11.11 -17.72 2.25
N SER A 90 10.69 -16.89 1.29
CA SER A 90 11.01 -17.09 -0.13
C SER A 90 12.52 -16.95 -0.38
N GLU A 91 13.20 -16.02 0.29
CA GLU A 91 14.66 -15.84 0.15
C GLU A 91 15.44 -17.05 0.66
N TRP A 92 14.92 -17.72 1.70
CA TRP A 92 15.50 -18.95 2.24
C TRP A 92 15.39 -20.10 1.23
N VAL A 93 14.18 -20.33 0.69
CA VAL A 93 13.93 -21.39 -0.31
C VAL A 93 14.76 -21.15 -1.57
N MET A 94 14.86 -19.90 -2.01
CA MET A 94 15.70 -19.53 -3.16
C MET A 94 17.18 -19.76 -2.86
N GLY A 95 17.67 -19.34 -1.68
CA GLY A 95 19.06 -19.58 -1.28
C GLY A 95 19.44 -21.07 -1.29
N GLN A 96 18.55 -21.94 -0.82
CA GLN A 96 18.75 -23.40 -0.90
C GLN A 96 18.79 -23.90 -2.35
N SER A 97 17.90 -23.39 -3.20
CA SER A 97 17.80 -23.79 -4.62
C SER A 97 19.03 -23.42 -5.44
N PHE A 98 19.74 -22.36 -5.05
CA PHE A 98 20.98 -21.90 -5.69
C PHE A 98 22.25 -22.36 -4.96
N ASN A 99 22.14 -23.29 -4.00
CA ASN A 99 23.27 -23.80 -3.21
C ASN A 99 24.08 -22.69 -2.50
N CYS A 100 23.41 -21.65 -2.01
CA CYS A 100 24.07 -20.61 -1.22
C CYS A 100 24.69 -21.21 0.07
N PRO A 101 25.85 -20.71 0.54
CA PRO A 101 26.46 -21.13 1.80
C PRO A 101 25.49 -21.00 2.99
N PRO A 102 25.65 -21.83 4.06
CA PRO A 102 24.84 -21.73 5.26
C PRO A 102 24.86 -20.30 5.85
N GLY A 103 23.68 -19.78 6.16
CA GLY A 103 23.50 -18.41 6.68
C GLY A 103 23.38 -17.32 5.61
N GLN A 104 23.47 -17.67 4.33
CA GLN A 104 23.19 -16.74 3.22
C GLN A 104 21.78 -16.98 2.67
N VAL A 105 21.13 -15.88 2.26
CA VAL A 105 19.83 -15.89 1.59
C VAL A 105 19.93 -15.15 0.27
N LEU A 106 19.13 -15.57 -0.71
CA LEU A 106 19.11 -14.91 -2.01
C LEU A 106 17.96 -13.90 -2.04
N ILE A 107 18.33 -12.62 -2.12
CA ILE A 107 17.35 -11.55 -2.33
C ILE A 107 16.86 -11.64 -3.78
N ILE A 108 15.56 -11.83 -3.94
CA ILE A 108 14.87 -11.82 -5.22
C ILE A 108 13.96 -10.60 -5.31
N THR A 109 13.92 -9.93 -6.47
CA THR A 109 13.09 -8.73 -6.70
C THR A 109 11.90 -9.03 -7.60
N ILE A 110 11.00 -9.91 -7.11
CA ILE A 110 9.81 -10.34 -7.87
C ILE A 110 8.51 -9.82 -7.22
N GLY A 111 8.50 -9.62 -5.90
CA GLY A 111 7.28 -9.36 -5.12
C GLY A 111 6.51 -8.11 -5.52
N SER A 112 7.18 -7.01 -5.90
CA SER A 112 6.48 -5.75 -6.24
C SER A 112 5.64 -5.83 -7.52
N TYR A 113 5.76 -6.90 -8.31
CA TYR A 113 4.93 -7.14 -9.49
C TYR A 113 3.82 -8.18 -9.24
N LEU A 114 3.85 -8.88 -8.11
CA LEU A 114 2.89 -9.93 -7.75
C LEU A 114 1.76 -9.43 -6.84
N THR A 115 1.88 -8.21 -6.31
CA THR A 115 0.92 -7.50 -5.46
C THR A 115 0.39 -6.27 -6.17
#